data_AF-A0A6B3HAY1-F1
#
_entry.id   AF-A0A6B3HAY1-F1
#
_cell.length_a   1.000
_cell.length_b   1.000
_cell.length_c   1.000
_cell.angle_alpha   90.00
_cell.angle_beta   90.00
_cell.angle_gamma   90.00
#
_symmetry.space_group_name_H-M   'P 1'
#
loop_
_entity.id
_entity.type
_entity.pdbx_description
1 polymer ?
#
loop_
_entity_poly.entity_id
_entity_poly.type
_entity_poly.pdbx_seq_one_letter_code
_entity_poly.pdbx_strand_id
1 'polypeptide(L)'
;VAALVVILAPSVITDSRPARRPKLDVPGAVTVTGGLLLLVLGLTRAGETGWTTPTTLASLAAGAALLAAFVRIERRAAAPLVPVHILKQRSVVWGNAAGLIAFVTETSLVFLLT
;
A
#
# COMPACT_ATOMS: atom_id res chain seq x y z
N VAL A 1 -15.09 19.63 -15.72
CA VAL A 1 -14.11 19.64 -14.60
C VAL A 1 -12.89 18.79 -14.91
N ALA A 2 -13.02 17.48 -15.16
CA ALA A 2 -11.87 16.60 -15.49
C ALA A 2 -10.99 17.12 -16.65
N ALA A 3 -11.59 17.54 -17.77
CA ALA A 3 -10.85 18.10 -18.89
C ALA A 3 -10.07 19.38 -18.53
N LEU A 4 -10.66 20.23 -17.69
CA LEU A 4 -10.07 21.49 -17.22
C LEU A 4 -8.86 21.22 -16.31
N VAL A 5 -8.95 20.19 -15.46
CA VAL A 5 -7.85 19.72 -14.60
C VAL A 5 -6.70 19.16 -15.44
N VAL A 6 -6.99 18.35 -16.48
CA VAL A 6 -5.95 17.79 -17.37
C VAL A 6 -5.18 18.88 -18.11
N ILE A 7 -5.86 19.95 -18.52
CA ILE A 7 -5.23 21.08 -19.23
C ILE A 7 -4.37 21.94 -18.29
N LEU A 8 -4.80 22.17 -17.04
CA LEU A 8 -4.07 23.00 -16.08
C LEU A 8 -2.95 22.26 -15.33
N ALA A 9 -3.07 20.94 -15.14
CA ALA A 9 -2.10 20.16 -14.38
C ALA A 9 -0.62 20.36 -14.81
N PRO A 10 -0.26 20.34 -16.11
CA PRO A 10 1.15 20.48 -16.50
C PRO A 10 1.73 21.89 -16.31
N SER A 11 0.91 22.94 -16.22
CA SER A 11 1.41 24.30 -15.98
C SER A 11 1.61 24.62 -14.49
N VAL A 12 0.91 23.90 -13.61
CA VAL A 12 0.96 24.12 -12.15
C VAL A 12 1.87 23.10 -11.46
N ILE A 13 1.99 21.89 -12.01
CA ILE A 13 2.83 20.83 -11.45
C ILE A 13 4.26 21.01 -11.98
N THR A 14 5.13 21.56 -11.13
CA THR A 14 6.57 21.61 -11.41
C THR A 14 7.14 20.21 -11.39
N ASP A 15 7.73 19.81 -12.52
CA ASP A 15 8.26 18.47 -12.75
C ASP A 15 9.45 18.20 -11.80
N SER A 16 9.19 17.50 -10.70
CA SER A 16 10.20 17.10 -9.72
C SER A 16 10.86 15.80 -10.17
N ARG A 17 11.48 15.78 -11.37
CA ARG A 17 12.17 14.58 -11.86
C ARG A 17 13.45 14.36 -11.07
N PRO A 18 13.62 13.23 -10.37
CA PRO A 18 14.87 12.92 -9.71
C PRO A 18 15.99 12.79 -10.76
N ALA A 19 17.11 13.48 -10.56
CA ALA A 19 18.28 13.44 -11.46
C ALA A 19 18.93 12.04 -11.59
N ARG A 20 18.54 11.09 -10.74
CA ARG A 20 19.04 9.71 -10.74
C ARG A 20 17.88 8.74 -10.53
N ARG A 21 17.75 7.76 -11.42
CA ARG A 21 16.77 6.67 -11.25
C ARG A 21 17.18 5.82 -10.04
N PRO A 22 16.32 5.67 -9.02
CA PRO A 22 16.57 4.73 -7.93
C PRO A 22 16.73 3.31 -8.50
N LYS A 23 17.67 2.52 -7.96
CA LYS A 23 17.75 1.10 -8.28
C LYS A 23 16.53 0.39 -7.71
N LEU A 24 15.91 -0.49 -8.50
CA LEU A 24 14.76 -1.27 -8.07
C LEU A 24 15.15 -2.22 -6.92
N ASP A 25 14.46 -2.11 -5.79
CA ASP A 25 14.62 -3.03 -4.65
C ASP A 25 13.81 -4.33 -4.89
N VAL A 26 14.41 -5.24 -5.65
CA VAL A 26 13.81 -6.55 -5.97
C VAL A 26 13.59 -7.39 -4.70
N PRO A 27 14.56 -7.52 -3.76
CA PRO A 27 14.33 -8.23 -2.50
C PRO A 27 13.17 -7.64 -1.68
N GLY A 28 13.07 -6.32 -1.58
CA GLY A 28 11.96 -5.62 -0.93
C GLY A 28 10.63 -5.95 -1.61
N ALA A 29 10.56 -5.86 -2.94
CA ALA A 29 9.36 -6.15 -3.71
C ALA A 29 8.89 -7.61 -3.55
N VAL A 30 9.80 -8.58 -3.55
CA VAL A 30 9.46 -10.00 -3.38
C VAL A 30 8.94 -10.27 -1.97
N THR A 31 9.61 -9.73 -0.94
CA THR A 31 9.23 -9.96 0.46
C THR A 31 7.88 -9.33 0.80
N VAL A 32 7.60 -8.10 0.35
CA VAL A 32 6.30 -7.47 0.60
C VAL A 32 5.16 -8.16 -0.15
N THR A 33 5.37 -8.50 -1.43
CA THR A 33 4.35 -9.15 -2.25
C THR A 33 4.02 -10.54 -1.72
N GLY A 34 5.05 -11.34 -1.42
CA GLY A 34 4.88 -12.65 -0.82
C GLY A 34 4.24 -12.58 0.57
N GLY A 35 4.64 -11.61 1.39
CA GLY A 35 4.08 -11.39 2.72
C GLY A 35 2.58 -11.08 2.68
N LEU A 36 2.16 -10.14 1.83
CA LEU A 36 0.76 -9.79 1.65
C LEU A 36 -0.07 -10.95 1.10
N LEU A 37 0.44 -11.68 0.10
CA LEU A 37 -0.23 -12.87 -0.45
C LEU A 37 -0.48 -13.92 0.63
N LEU A 38 0.51 -14.19 1.48
CA LEU A 38 0.38 -15.17 2.56
C LEU A 38 -0.59 -14.72 3.65
N LEU A 39 -0.64 -13.43 3.96
CA LEU A 39 -1.63 -12.91 4.90
C LEU A 39 -3.05 -13.02 4.35
N VAL A 40 -3.28 -12.63 3.09
CA VAL A 40 -4.59 -12.79 2.44
C VAL A 40 -4.99 -14.26 2.44
N LEU A 41 -4.09 -15.16 2.01
CA LEU A 41 -4.34 -16.59 2.00
C LEU A 41 -4.67 -17.13 3.40
N GLY A 42 -3.91 -16.72 4.43
CA GLY A 42 -4.14 -17.14 5.80
C GLY A 42 -5.48 -16.65 6.33
N LEU A 43 -5.86 -15.40 6.04
CA LEU A 43 -7.13 -14.84 6.48
C LEU A 43 -8.33 -15.50 5.77
N THR A 44 -8.22 -15.78 4.48
CA THR A 44 -9.22 -16.56 3.73
C THR A 44 -9.38 -17.95 4.34
N ARG A 45 -8.27 -18.66 4.58
CA ARG A 45 -8.28 -20.00 5.20
C ARG A 45 -8.82 -20.00 6.63
N ALA A 46 -8.59 -18.93 7.38
CA ALA A 46 -9.14 -18.76 8.71
C ALA A 46 -10.68 -18.74 8.69
N GLY A 47 -11.26 -18.10 7.67
CA GLY A 47 -12.71 -18.08 7.46
C GLY A 47 -13.28 -19.42 6.97
N GLU A 48 -12.55 -20.15 6.13
CA GLU A 48 -13.01 -21.42 5.53
C GLU A 48 -12.77 -22.65 6.42
N THR A 49 -11.55 -22.77 6.96
CA THR A 49 -11.04 -23.97 7.66
C THR A 49 -10.80 -23.73 9.14
N GLY A 50 -10.98 -22.50 9.63
CA GLY A 50 -10.78 -22.14 11.02
C GLY A 50 -9.38 -21.60 11.34
N TRP A 51 -9.32 -20.85 12.44
CA TRP A 51 -8.14 -20.10 12.89
C TRP A 51 -7.01 -20.98 13.43
N THR A 52 -7.34 -22.15 13.96
CA THR A 52 -6.39 -23.05 14.64
C THR A 52 -5.76 -24.09 13.71
N THR A 53 -6.17 -24.12 12.45
CA THR A 53 -5.65 -25.06 11.46
C THR A 53 -4.16 -24.75 11.20
N PRO A 54 -3.28 -25.77 11.17
CA PRO A 54 -1.84 -25.54 10.98
C PRO A 54 -1.50 -24.74 9.72
N THR A 55 -2.28 -24.91 8.64
CA THR A 55 -2.09 -24.19 7.37
C THR A 55 -2.43 -22.70 7.48
N THR A 56 -3.45 -22.33 8.25
CA THR A 56 -3.83 -20.96 8.56
C THR A 56 -2.73 -20.28 9.39
N LEU A 57 -2.31 -20.93 10.47
CA LEU A 57 -1.24 -20.38 11.33
C LEU A 57 0.09 -20.26 10.60
N ALA A 58 0.46 -21.27 9.80
CA ALA A 58 1.70 -21.24 9.02
C ALA A 58 1.71 -20.11 7.98
N SER A 59 0.61 -19.90 7.27
CA SER A 59 0.50 -18.81 6.28
C SER A 59 0.53 -17.43 6.93
N LEU A 60 -0.20 -17.23 8.04
CA LEU A 60 -0.16 -15.98 8.80
C LEU A 60 1.23 -15.70 9.38
N ALA A 61 1.88 -16.69 9.99
CA ALA A 61 3.21 -16.55 10.57
C ALA A 61 4.27 -16.29 9.49
N ALA A 62 4.23 -17.01 8.37
CA ALA A 62 5.14 -16.79 7.25
C ALA A 62 4.92 -15.42 6.59
N GLY A 63 3.67 -14.98 6.44
CA GLY A 63 3.33 -13.64 5.95
C GLY A 63 3.90 -12.54 6.85
N ALA A 64 3.66 -12.65 8.16
CA ALA A 64 4.21 -11.72 9.15
C ALA A 64 5.74 -11.71 9.16
N ALA A 65 6.39 -12.87 9.04
CA ALA A 65 7.84 -12.99 8.96
C ALA A 65 8.42 -12.31 7.71
N LEU A 66 7.78 -12.49 6.53
CA LEU A 66 8.17 -11.82 5.30
C LEU A 66 8.01 -10.30 5.39
N LEU A 67 6.92 -9.81 6.01
CA LEU A 67 6.75 -8.38 6.22
C LEU A 67 7.78 -7.82 7.21
N ALA A 68 8.13 -8.55 8.27
CA ALA A 68 9.20 -8.16 9.17
C ALA A 68 10.57 -8.13 8.44
N ALA A 69 10.82 -9.09 7.54
CA ALA A 69 12.00 -9.08 6.68
C ALA A 69 12.00 -7.88 5.73
N PHE A 70 10.87 -7.55 5.10
CA PHE A 70 10.70 -6.37 4.27
C PHE A 70 11.06 -5.09 5.05
N VAL A 71 10.54 -4.90 6.26
CA VAL A 71 10.88 -3.72 7.09
C VAL A 71 12.38 -3.63 7.37
N ARG A 72 13.07 -4.76 7.57
CA ARG A 72 14.53 -4.79 7.77
C ARG A 72 15.30 -4.49 6.50
N ILE A 73 14.84 -4.98 5.35
CA ILE A 73 15.44 -4.73 4.02
C ILE A 73 15.27 -3.25 3.66
N GLU A 74 14.05 -2.74 3.77
CA GLU A 74 13.66 -1.36 3.43
C GLU A 74 14.41 -0.34 4.30
N ARG A 75 14.61 -0.63 5.60
CA ARG A 75 15.42 0.21 6.51
C ARG A 75 16.89 0.29 6.12
N ARG A 76 17.40 -0.69 5.36
CA ARG A 76 18.78 -0.74 4.87
C ARG A 76 18.89 -0.28 3.41
N ALA A 77 17.76 -0.11 2.71
CA ALA A 77 17.74 0.31 1.32
C ALA A 77 18.14 1.79 1.19
N ALA A 78 19.02 2.09 0.24
CA ALA A 78 19.48 3.45 -0.03
C ALA A 78 18.39 4.35 -0.64
N ALA A 79 17.33 3.75 -1.19
CA ALA A 79 16.16 4.42 -1.72
C ALA A 79 14.90 3.62 -1.34
N PRO A 80 14.29 3.88 -0.17
CA PRO A 80 13.09 3.16 0.26
C PRO A 80 11.93 3.38 -0.72
N LEU A 81 11.27 2.29 -1.09
CA LEU A 81 10.02 2.25 -1.86
C LEU A 81 8.91 3.06 -1.19
N VAL A 82 8.85 3.06 0.14
CA VAL A 82 7.93 3.91 0.91
C VAL A 82 8.76 4.85 1.80
N PRO A 83 9.06 6.07 1.32
CA PRO A 83 9.66 7.09 2.16
C PRO A 83 8.60 7.52 3.18
N VAL A 84 8.63 6.91 4.37
CA VAL A 84 7.68 7.17 5.47
C VAL A 84 7.61 8.66 5.88
N HIS A 85 8.58 9.47 5.47
CA HIS A 85 8.55 10.92 5.64
C HIS A 85 7.51 11.62 4.72
N ILE A 86 7.19 11.06 3.55
CA ILE A 86 6.18 11.59 2.62
C ILE A 86 4.78 11.48 3.26
N LEU A 87 4.51 10.39 3.98
CA LEU A 87 3.28 10.22 4.74
C LEU A 87 3.10 11.24 5.87
N LYS A 88 4.18 11.95 6.27
CA LYS A 88 4.11 13.05 7.23
C LYS A 88 3.92 14.43 6.57
N GLN A 89 4.03 14.52 5.25
CA GLN A 89 3.76 15.78 4.55
C GLN A 89 2.27 16.09 4.61
N ARG A 90 1.94 17.31 5.07
CA ARG A 90 0.56 17.77 5.25
C ARG A 90 -0.29 17.57 3.98
N SER A 91 0.24 17.86 2.80
CA SER A 91 -0.47 17.66 1.53
C SER A 91 -0.88 16.21 1.29
N VAL A 92 0.02 15.26 1.58
CA VAL A 92 -0.22 13.82 1.41
C VAL A 92 -1.20 13.31 2.47
N VAL A 93 -1.11 13.79 3.71
CA VAL A 93 -2.07 13.46 4.77
C VAL A 93 -3.47 13.94 4.41
N TRP A 94 -3.61 15.20 4.00
CA TRP A 94 -4.92 15.74 3.60
C TRP A 94 -5.48 15.06 2.36
N GLY A 95 -4.63 14.72 1.38
CA GLY A 95 -5.04 13.97 0.20
C GLY A 95 -5.55 12.57 0.54
N ASN A 96 -4.82 11.81 1.38
CA ASN A 96 -5.26 10.49 1.83
C ASN A 96 -6.55 10.56 2.66
N ALA A 97 -6.68 11.56 3.54
CA ALA A 97 -7.90 11.74 4.33
C ALA A 97 -9.12 12.06 3.44
N ALA A 98 -8.97 12.96 2.48
CA ALA A 98 -10.03 13.28 1.53
C ALA A 98 -10.42 12.04 0.68
N GLY A 99 -9.43 11.29 0.20
CA GLY A 99 -9.66 10.04 -0.54
C GLY A 99 -10.39 8.99 0.30
N LEU A 100 -9.99 8.80 1.56
CA LEU A 100 -10.65 7.88 2.48
C LEU A 100 -12.11 8.28 2.73
N ILE A 101 -12.37 9.57 2.97
CA ILE A 101 -13.72 10.10 3.17
C ILE A 101 -14.58 9.84 1.92
N ALA A 102 -14.04 10.11 0.73
CA ALA A 102 -14.74 9.86 -0.53
C ALA A 102 -15.10 8.37 -0.69
N PHE A 103 -14.16 7.47 -0.41
CA PHE A 103 -14.35 6.02 -0.55
C PHE A 103 -15.39 5.46 0.45
N VAL A 104 -15.36 5.93 1.70
CA VAL A 104 -16.35 5.57 2.73
C VAL A 104 -17.75 6.08 2.35
N THR A 105 -17.82 7.31 1.83
CA THR A 105 -19.08 7.92 1.38
C THR A 105 -19.68 7.12 0.22
N GLU A 106 -18.85 6.74 -0.76
CA GLU A 106 -19.26 5.93 -1.90
C GLU A 106 -19.80 4.57 -1.45
N THR A 107 -19.08 3.86 -0.57
CA THR A 107 -19.51 2.55 -0.04
C THR A 107 -20.86 2.65 0.67
N SER A 108 -21.10 3.74 1.41
CA SER A 108 -22.37 3.98 2.11
C SER A 108 -23.53 4.28 1.16
N LEU A 109 -23.29 5.05 0.09
CA LEU A 109 -24.30 5.39 -0.91
C LEU A 109 -24.75 4.16 -1.70
N VAL A 110 -23.82 3.30 -2.11
CA VAL A 110 -24.16 2.06 -2.83
C VAL A 110 -25.09 1.19 -2.00
N PHE A 111 -24.80 1.00 -0.71
CA PHE A 111 -25.61 0.18 0.20
C PHE A 111 -27.01 0.76 0.46
N LEU A 112 -27.18 2.09 0.38
CA LEU A 112 -28.47 2.76 0.53
C LEU A 112 -29.32 2.72 -0.75
N LEU A 113 -28.70 2.53 -1.92
CA LEU A 113 -29.35 2.58 -3.23
C LEU A 113 -29.70 1.20 -3.81
N THR A 114 -29.24 0.11 -3.19
CA THR A 114 -29.58 -1.28 -3.51
C THR A 114 -30.46 -1.89 -2.44
#